data_AF-A0A939ZWS0-F1
#
_entry.id   AF-A0A939ZWS0-F1
#
_cell.length_a   1.000
_cell.length_b   1.000
_cell.length_c   1.000
_cell.angle_alpha   90.00
_cell.angle_beta   90.00
_cell.angle_gamma   90.00
#
_symmetry.space_group_name_H-M   'P 1'
#
loop_
_entity.id
_entity.type
_entity.pdbx_description
1 polymer ?
#
loop_
_entity_poly.entity_id
_entity_poly.type
_entity_poly.pdbx_seq_one_letter_code
_entity_poly.pdbx_strand_id
1 'polypeptide(L)'
;MKTKRKTLSALLCILLALIVGTAVCGVTQRSKLHPRSDIDRNAGYDRVIKQCAASEQKTRFEEFLPDRSFAFAVLFCLKWEETPYREKWTVPAYLTTGEYVVFRGKAWPVSQNSGYAVIRFDYTNSGHDLQSVRRMQETQFDKWMTQELGDKAFEQVLIFRNKMKDGADVPADMLPIDYLTFRFPATFMTPEKGLDQQAAKAFGVPVEREKRLRIDRARMTWEIVSKNGKTLEKGRLTAGGKWTEEAIK
;
A
#
# COMPACT_ATOMS: atom_id res chain seq x y z
N MET A 1 -66.86 34.29 -11.69
CA MET A 1 -65.58 33.76 -12.20
C MET A 1 -64.34 34.40 -11.54
N LYS A 2 -64.15 34.33 -10.21
CA LYS A 2 -62.98 34.94 -9.52
C LYS A 2 -62.24 34.03 -8.52
N THR A 3 -62.63 32.77 -8.39
CA THR A 3 -62.08 31.86 -7.37
C THR A 3 -61.06 30.84 -7.91
N LYS A 4 -60.96 30.62 -9.23
CA LYS A 4 -60.03 29.62 -9.81
C LYS A 4 -58.59 30.11 -10.06
N ARG A 5 -58.30 31.41 -9.95
CA ARG A 5 -56.93 31.94 -10.20
C ARG A 5 -56.02 31.91 -8.97
N LYS A 6 -56.57 31.88 -7.75
CA LYS A 6 -55.75 31.92 -6.51
C LYS A 6 -55.16 30.56 -6.14
N THR A 7 -55.79 29.45 -6.54
CA THR A 7 -55.31 28.10 -6.25
C THR A 7 -54.17 27.66 -7.17
N LEU A 8 -54.11 28.14 -8.41
CA LEU A 8 -53.01 27.81 -9.34
C LEU A 8 -51.66 28.44 -8.91
N SER A 9 -51.66 29.67 -8.39
CA SER A 9 -50.43 30.31 -7.91
C SER A 9 -49.88 29.65 -6.64
N ALA A 10 -50.75 29.19 -5.74
CA ALA A 10 -50.30 28.50 -4.53
C ALA A 10 -49.66 27.14 -4.83
N LEU A 11 -50.23 26.39 -5.79
CA LEU A 11 -49.66 25.09 -6.20
C LEU A 11 -48.32 25.25 -6.93
N LEU A 12 -48.17 26.29 -7.75
CA LEU A 12 -46.93 26.57 -8.49
C LEU A 12 -45.79 26.98 -7.54
N CYS A 13 -46.08 27.75 -6.49
CA CYS A 13 -45.09 28.11 -5.46
C CYS A 13 -44.63 26.90 -4.63
N ILE A 14 -45.53 25.95 -4.32
CA ILE A 14 -45.17 24.72 -3.59
C ILE A 14 -44.32 23.78 -4.47
N LEU A 15 -44.62 23.67 -5.76
CA LEU A 15 -43.80 22.88 -6.69
C LEU A 15 -42.40 23.49 -6.92
N LEU A 16 -42.31 24.83 -7.02
CA LEU A 16 -41.01 25.51 -7.12
C LEU A 16 -40.19 25.38 -5.82
N ALA A 17 -40.83 25.38 -4.65
CA ALA A 17 -40.14 25.13 -3.38
C ALA A 17 -39.62 23.67 -3.27
N LEU A 18 -40.32 22.69 -3.85
CA LEU A 18 -39.88 21.29 -3.89
C LEU A 18 -38.73 21.03 -4.88
N ILE A 19 -38.66 21.78 -5.98
CA ILE A 19 -37.53 21.69 -6.93
C ILE A 19 -36.28 22.40 -6.39
N VAL A 20 -36.44 23.48 -5.62
CA VAL A 20 -35.32 24.15 -4.93
C VAL A 20 -34.86 23.36 -3.69
N GLY A 21 -35.75 22.61 -3.03
CA GLY A 21 -35.43 21.75 -1.88
C GLY A 21 -34.70 20.44 -2.22
N THR A 22 -34.74 19.98 -3.47
CA THR A 22 -34.06 18.73 -3.90
C THR A 22 -32.73 18.98 -4.62
N ALA A 23 -32.40 20.23 -4.94
CA ALA A 23 -31.12 20.60 -5.55
C ALA A 23 -29.99 20.90 -4.54
N VAL A 24 -30.27 20.90 -3.23
CA VAL A 24 -29.29 21.14 -2.15
C VAL A 24 -29.18 19.91 -1.24
N CYS A 25 -29.09 18.72 -1.84
CA CYS A 25 -28.36 17.59 -1.28
C CYS A 25 -27.23 17.17 -2.22
N GLY A 26 -26.65 18.14 -2.93
CA GLY A 26 -25.26 18.07 -3.33
C GLY A 26 -24.42 18.30 -2.08
N VAL A 27 -24.29 17.26 -1.23
CA VAL A 27 -23.13 17.17 -0.34
C VAL A 27 -21.93 17.15 -1.27
N THR A 28 -21.42 18.34 -1.58
CA THR A 28 -20.07 18.50 -2.05
C THR A 28 -19.24 17.99 -0.88
N GLN A 29 -18.87 16.70 -0.93
CA GLN A 29 -17.77 16.15 -0.17
C GLN A 29 -16.56 16.98 -0.55
N ARG A 30 -16.39 18.10 0.14
CA ARG A 30 -15.23 18.95 0.03
C ARG A 30 -14.16 18.15 0.75
N SER A 31 -13.43 17.32 0.00
CA SER A 31 -12.21 16.68 0.49
C SER A 31 -11.24 17.80 0.81
N LYS A 32 -11.33 18.33 2.03
CA LYS A 32 -10.40 19.35 2.49
C LYS A 32 -9.11 18.63 2.82
N LEU A 33 -8.05 18.96 2.10
CA LEU A 33 -6.69 18.75 2.57
C LEU A 33 -6.47 19.74 3.74
N HIS A 34 -6.69 19.28 4.98
CA HIS A 34 -6.29 19.89 6.25
C HIS A 34 -5.13 19.16 6.98
N PRO A 35 -4.08 19.88 7.38
CA PRO A 35 -2.98 19.33 8.17
C PRO A 35 -3.35 19.30 9.67
N ARG A 36 -3.82 18.15 10.18
CA ARG A 36 -4.06 17.93 11.63
C ARG A 36 -2.80 17.41 12.35
N SER A 37 -2.06 18.26 13.06
CA SER A 37 -0.72 18.01 13.61
C SER A 37 -0.65 17.12 14.87
N ASP A 38 -1.77 16.58 15.34
CA ASP A 38 -1.97 16.00 16.68
C ASP A 38 -2.09 14.47 16.72
N ILE A 39 -2.18 13.79 15.59
CA ILE A 39 -2.21 12.33 15.55
C ILE A 39 -0.76 11.81 15.67
N ASP A 40 -0.49 10.84 16.53
CA ASP A 40 0.72 10.00 16.46
C ASP A 40 0.62 9.12 15.19
N ARG A 41 0.80 9.79 14.05
CA ARG A 41 0.44 9.26 12.73
C ARG A 41 1.25 8.02 12.43
N ASN A 42 2.48 7.87 12.94
CA ASN A 42 3.38 6.78 12.60
C ASN A 42 2.90 5.40 13.10
N ALA A 43 2.33 5.29 14.30
CA ALA A 43 1.94 4.00 14.88
C ALA A 43 0.80 3.32 14.11
N GLY A 44 -0.05 4.12 13.44
CA GLY A 44 -1.16 3.63 12.64
C GLY A 44 -0.78 2.93 11.36
N TYR A 45 0.19 3.50 10.63
CA TYR A 45 0.58 2.97 9.32
C TYR A 45 1.36 1.68 9.45
N ASP A 46 2.20 1.52 10.47
CA ASP A 46 2.88 0.24 10.71
C ASP A 46 1.88 -0.92 10.80
N ARG A 47 0.72 -0.69 11.43
CA ARG A 47 -0.37 -1.67 11.48
C ARG A 47 -0.99 -1.92 10.11
N VAL A 48 -1.25 -0.87 9.32
CA VAL A 48 -1.81 -1.00 7.96
C VAL A 48 -0.83 -1.71 7.02
N ILE A 49 0.46 -1.37 7.07
CA ILE A 49 1.49 -1.99 6.24
C ILE A 49 1.66 -3.48 6.58
N LYS A 50 1.62 -3.85 7.87
CA LYS A 50 1.57 -5.27 8.27
C LYS A 50 0.35 -5.99 7.72
N GLN A 51 -0.82 -5.34 7.72
CA GLN A 51 -2.03 -5.89 7.11
C GLN A 51 -1.88 -6.04 5.60
N CYS A 52 -1.23 -5.09 4.90
CA CYS A 52 -0.92 -5.22 3.48
C CYS A 52 -0.05 -6.46 3.21
N ALA A 53 1.01 -6.66 4.00
CA ALA A 53 1.89 -7.83 3.90
C ALA A 53 1.10 -9.14 4.04
N ALA A 54 0.22 -9.21 5.04
CA ALA A 54 -0.62 -10.37 5.28
C ALA A 54 -1.65 -10.60 4.15
N SER A 55 -2.26 -9.54 3.64
CA SER A 55 -3.27 -9.62 2.58
C SER A 55 -2.71 -10.06 1.22
N GLU A 56 -1.41 -9.81 0.99
CA GLU A 56 -0.72 -10.16 -0.26
C GLU A 56 0.13 -11.42 -0.14
N GLN A 57 0.17 -12.05 1.04
CA GLN A 57 0.80 -13.35 1.22
C GLN A 57 0.05 -14.41 0.40
N LYS A 58 0.76 -15.06 -0.50
CA LYS A 58 0.28 -16.12 -1.39
C LYS A 58 0.52 -17.51 -0.82
N THR A 59 1.51 -17.70 0.04
CA THR A 59 1.89 -19.03 0.55
C THR A 59 2.41 -18.95 1.98
N ARG A 60 2.10 -20.00 2.77
CA ARG A 60 2.70 -20.24 4.08
C ARG A 60 3.63 -21.45 3.98
N PHE A 61 4.88 -21.25 4.35
CA PHE A 61 5.93 -22.26 4.37
C PHE A 61 6.25 -22.74 5.79
N GLU A 62 5.60 -22.18 6.83
CA GLU A 62 5.80 -22.48 8.26
C GLU A 62 5.82 -23.97 8.60
N GLU A 63 5.09 -24.80 7.85
CA GLU A 63 5.07 -26.26 8.00
C GLU A 63 6.43 -26.92 7.74
N PHE A 64 7.30 -26.29 6.94
CA PHE A 64 8.60 -26.81 6.54
C PHE A 64 9.76 -25.93 7.03
N LEU A 65 9.56 -24.62 7.01
CA LEU A 65 10.58 -23.62 7.30
C LEU A 65 9.95 -22.37 7.94
N PRO A 66 10.63 -21.71 8.89
CA PRO A 66 10.17 -20.44 9.42
C PRO A 66 9.98 -19.42 8.30
N ASP A 67 8.78 -18.86 8.17
CA ASP A 67 8.46 -17.89 7.13
C ASP A 67 7.66 -16.71 7.67
N ARG A 68 7.76 -15.57 6.97
CA ARG A 68 7.02 -14.34 7.26
C ARG A 68 6.85 -13.52 6.00
N SER A 69 5.77 -12.74 5.96
CA SER A 69 5.56 -11.70 4.97
C SER A 69 5.90 -10.33 5.54
N PHE A 70 6.48 -9.49 4.69
CA PHE A 70 6.79 -8.10 5.00
C PHE A 70 6.21 -7.20 3.91
N ALA A 71 6.02 -5.94 4.26
CA ALA A 71 5.65 -4.89 3.32
C ALA A 71 6.43 -3.62 3.64
N PHE A 72 6.77 -2.89 2.60
CA PHE A 72 7.35 -1.57 2.66
C PHE A 72 6.62 -0.69 1.64
N ALA A 73 6.23 0.51 2.06
CA ALA A 73 5.54 1.43 1.18
C ALA A 73 6.17 2.81 1.25
N VAL A 74 6.41 3.40 0.09
CA VAL A 74 6.64 4.84 -0.01
C VAL A 74 5.32 5.49 -0.35
N LEU A 75 4.82 6.28 0.60
CA LEU A 75 3.54 6.94 0.45
C LEU A 75 3.75 8.23 -0.34
N PHE A 76 2.92 8.45 -1.33
CA PHE A 76 2.91 9.71 -2.04
C PHE A 76 2.08 10.68 -1.22
N CYS A 77 0.75 10.54 -1.18
CA CYS A 77 -0.15 11.47 -0.48
C CYS A 77 -1.05 10.76 0.51
N LEU A 78 -1.85 11.57 1.20
CA LEU A 78 -2.97 11.12 2.00
C LEU A 78 -4.23 11.90 1.64
N LYS A 79 -5.26 11.19 1.17
CA LYS A 79 -6.62 11.70 1.03
C LYS A 79 -7.44 11.13 2.18
N TRP A 80 -8.24 11.95 2.83
CA TRP A 80 -9.21 11.49 3.82
C TRP A 80 -10.59 12.03 3.52
N GLU A 81 -11.56 11.29 4.02
CA GLU A 81 -12.97 11.60 3.93
C GLU A 81 -13.58 11.34 5.30
N GLU A 82 -14.09 12.40 5.92
CA GLU A 82 -14.81 12.30 7.18
C GLU A 82 -16.23 11.77 6.92
N THR A 83 -16.63 10.74 7.67
CA THR A 83 -18.01 10.25 7.68
C THR A 83 -18.53 10.29 9.12
N PRO A 84 -19.86 10.31 9.35
CA PRO A 84 -20.43 10.46 10.70
C PRO A 84 -19.98 9.42 11.74
N TYR A 85 -19.39 8.30 11.31
CA TYR A 85 -19.02 7.17 12.18
C TYR A 85 -17.56 6.72 12.07
N ARG A 86 -16.81 7.22 11.07
CA ARG A 86 -15.43 6.81 10.78
C ARG A 86 -14.72 7.79 9.87
N GLU A 87 -13.41 7.85 9.96
CA GLU A 87 -12.59 8.52 8.96
C GLU A 87 -12.07 7.49 7.97
N LYS A 88 -12.28 7.74 6.69
CA LYS A 88 -11.76 6.89 5.62
C LYS A 88 -10.52 7.53 5.05
N TRP A 89 -9.45 6.76 4.95
CA TRP A 89 -8.18 7.23 4.43
C TRP A 89 -7.81 6.46 3.17
N THR A 90 -7.31 7.18 2.17
CA THR A 90 -6.83 6.65 0.89
C THR A 90 -5.42 7.18 0.64
N VAL A 91 -4.50 6.24 0.43
CA VAL A 91 -3.07 6.50 0.27
C VAL A 91 -2.58 5.92 -1.05
N PRO A 92 -2.30 6.78 -2.04
CA PRO A 92 -1.46 6.40 -3.16
C PRO A 92 -0.02 6.14 -2.67
N ALA A 93 0.54 5.01 -3.07
CA ALA A 93 1.87 4.58 -2.65
C ALA A 93 2.59 3.79 -3.75
N TYR A 94 3.91 3.69 -3.62
CA TYR A 94 4.67 2.60 -4.21
C TYR A 94 4.85 1.52 -3.14
N LEU A 95 4.22 0.37 -3.35
CA LEU A 95 4.15 -0.72 -2.39
C LEU A 95 4.98 -1.91 -2.86
N THR A 96 5.89 -2.35 -1.99
CA THR A 96 6.64 -3.59 -2.13
C THR A 96 6.23 -4.55 -1.02
N THR A 97 5.77 -5.73 -1.41
CA THR A 97 5.47 -6.84 -0.50
C THR A 97 6.40 -8.00 -0.82
N GLY A 98 6.70 -8.82 0.18
CA GLY A 98 7.49 -10.02 -0.06
C GLY A 98 7.36 -11.05 1.04
N GLU A 99 7.44 -12.31 0.63
CA GLU A 99 7.52 -13.48 1.48
C GLU A 99 8.98 -13.91 1.63
N TYR A 100 9.36 -14.20 2.86
CA TYR A 100 10.71 -14.62 3.21
C TYR A 100 10.68 -15.89 4.02
N VAL A 101 11.64 -16.75 3.75
CA VAL A 101 11.83 -18.03 4.42
C VAL A 101 13.25 -18.10 4.99
N VAL A 102 13.39 -18.53 6.23
CA VAL A 102 14.71 -18.80 6.81
C VAL A 102 15.18 -20.18 6.38
N PHE A 103 16.27 -20.21 5.62
CA PHE A 103 16.90 -21.43 5.14
C PHE A 103 18.42 -21.31 5.23
N ARG A 104 19.08 -22.32 5.83
CA ARG A 104 20.55 -22.36 6.02
C ARG A 104 21.13 -21.10 6.65
N GLY A 105 20.51 -20.61 7.73
CA GLY A 105 20.99 -19.45 8.49
C GLY A 105 20.88 -18.11 7.76
N LYS A 106 20.10 -18.05 6.67
CA LYS A 106 19.79 -16.82 5.93
C LYS A 106 18.30 -16.70 5.69
N ALA A 107 17.80 -15.48 5.56
CA ALA A 107 16.45 -15.23 5.07
C ALA A 107 16.48 -15.07 3.55
N TRP A 108 15.62 -15.83 2.86
CA TRP A 108 15.54 -15.87 1.40
C TRP A 108 14.20 -15.32 0.94
N PRO A 109 14.19 -14.37 -0.02
CA PRO A 109 12.94 -13.98 -0.66
C PRO A 109 12.40 -15.15 -1.50
N VAL A 110 11.12 -15.48 -1.32
CA VAL A 110 10.42 -16.52 -2.09
C VAL A 110 9.50 -15.89 -3.13
N SER A 111 8.77 -14.87 -2.71
CA SER A 111 7.97 -14.03 -3.61
C SER A 111 8.17 -12.56 -3.25
N GLN A 112 8.18 -11.70 -4.25
CA GLN A 112 8.26 -10.25 -4.09
C GLN A 112 7.43 -9.59 -5.16
N ASN A 113 6.68 -8.55 -4.79
CA ASN A 113 5.84 -7.77 -5.69
C ASN A 113 5.96 -6.28 -5.38
N SER A 114 6.54 -5.52 -6.31
CA SER A 114 6.71 -4.08 -6.24
C SER A 114 5.82 -3.40 -7.27
N GLY A 115 5.22 -2.27 -6.92
CA GLY A 115 4.48 -1.45 -7.88
C GLY A 115 3.61 -0.38 -7.24
N TYR A 116 3.00 0.44 -8.09
CA TYR A 116 2.06 1.46 -7.64
C TYR A 116 0.78 0.84 -7.11
N ALA A 117 0.30 1.38 -5.99
CA ALA A 117 -0.88 0.91 -5.30
C ALA A 117 -1.65 2.06 -4.67
N VAL A 118 -2.96 1.86 -4.52
CA VAL A 118 -3.82 2.69 -3.69
C VAL A 118 -4.26 1.86 -2.49
N ILE A 119 -3.88 2.29 -1.29
CA ILE A 119 -4.19 1.64 -0.03
C ILE A 119 -5.35 2.39 0.62
N ARG A 120 -6.42 1.70 0.97
CA ARG A 120 -7.56 2.26 1.71
C ARG A 120 -7.65 1.64 3.08
N PHE A 121 -7.85 2.44 4.11
CA PHE A 121 -8.04 1.97 5.47
C PHE A 121 -9.01 2.88 6.23
N ASP A 122 -9.68 2.31 7.22
CA ASP A 122 -10.52 3.04 8.15
C ASP A 122 -9.69 3.43 9.38
N TYR A 123 -9.85 4.65 9.86
CA TYR A 123 -9.37 5.07 11.17
C TYR A 123 -10.51 4.94 12.17
N THR A 124 -10.25 4.14 13.20
CA THR A 124 -11.20 3.89 14.29
C THR A 124 -10.51 4.14 15.63
N ASN A 125 -11.31 4.29 16.69
CA ASN A 125 -10.77 4.39 18.05
C ASN A 125 -9.98 3.12 18.46
N SER A 126 -10.23 1.97 17.82
CA SER A 126 -9.51 0.71 17.98
C SER A 126 -8.26 0.58 17.06
N GLY A 127 -7.91 1.64 16.34
CA GLY A 127 -6.77 1.70 15.44
C GLY A 127 -7.14 1.67 13.96
N HIS A 128 -6.15 1.34 13.13
CA HIS A 128 -6.23 1.47 11.68
C HIS A 128 -6.46 0.10 11.03
N ASP A 129 -7.54 -0.03 10.27
CA ASP A 129 -7.96 -1.31 9.69
C ASP A 129 -7.96 -1.22 8.16
N LEU A 130 -7.16 -2.07 7.54
CA LEU A 130 -7.02 -2.12 6.09
C LEU A 130 -8.35 -2.51 5.45
N GLN A 131 -8.81 -1.69 4.51
CA GLN A 131 -10.01 -1.95 3.72
C GLN A 131 -9.67 -2.58 2.38
N SER A 132 -8.67 -2.04 1.67
CA SER A 132 -8.22 -2.61 0.41
C SER A 132 -6.84 -2.14 -0.01
N VAL A 133 -6.19 -2.95 -0.85
CA VAL A 133 -4.99 -2.60 -1.61
C VAL A 133 -5.31 -2.81 -3.08
N ARG A 134 -5.25 -1.75 -3.89
CA ARG A 134 -5.44 -1.84 -5.34
C ARG A 134 -4.13 -1.52 -6.05
N ARG A 135 -3.48 -2.55 -6.60
CA ARG A 135 -2.30 -2.39 -7.47
C ARG A 135 -2.70 -1.90 -8.85
N MET A 136 -1.88 -1.05 -9.44
CA MET A 136 -2.17 -0.37 -10.71
C MET A 136 -0.91 -0.25 -11.56
N GLN A 137 -1.06 -0.26 -12.88
CA GLN A 137 0.02 0.15 -13.77
C GLN A 137 0.29 1.65 -13.59
N GLU A 138 1.52 2.10 -13.85
CA GLU A 138 1.92 3.51 -13.67
C GLU A 138 0.98 4.49 -14.39
N THR A 139 0.59 4.20 -15.64
CA THR A 139 -0.32 5.05 -16.41
C THR A 139 -1.74 5.10 -15.82
N GLN A 140 -2.23 4.02 -15.23
CA GLN A 140 -3.52 3.98 -14.56
C GLN A 140 -3.48 4.70 -13.21
N PHE A 141 -2.35 4.56 -12.51
CA PHE A 141 -2.10 5.22 -11.25
C PHE A 141 -2.03 6.73 -11.44
N ASP A 142 -1.30 7.21 -12.44
CA ASP A 142 -1.20 8.63 -12.79
C ASP A 142 -2.57 9.21 -13.13
N LYS A 143 -3.37 8.51 -13.95
CA LYS A 143 -4.76 8.89 -14.23
C LYS A 143 -5.62 8.98 -12.97
N TRP A 144 -5.50 8.02 -12.08
CA TRP A 144 -6.25 8.02 -10.82
C TRP A 144 -5.85 9.19 -9.92
N MET A 145 -4.55 9.47 -9.81
CA MET A 145 -4.01 10.59 -9.04
C MET A 145 -4.55 11.93 -9.54
N THR A 146 -4.49 12.16 -10.86
CA THR A 146 -5.06 13.36 -11.48
C THR A 146 -6.56 13.49 -11.20
N GLN A 147 -7.33 12.40 -11.35
CA GLN A 147 -8.78 12.42 -11.16
C GLN A 147 -9.19 12.67 -9.71
N GLU A 148 -8.44 12.17 -8.74
CA GLU A 148 -8.86 12.15 -7.33
C GLU A 148 -8.23 13.27 -6.50
N LEU A 149 -7.09 13.79 -6.94
CA LEU A 149 -6.34 14.82 -6.23
C LEU A 149 -6.22 16.13 -7.01
N GLY A 150 -6.48 16.11 -8.33
CA GLY A 150 -6.32 17.25 -9.22
C GLY A 150 -4.88 17.44 -9.71
N ASP A 151 -4.73 18.18 -10.81
CA ASP A 151 -3.46 18.35 -11.54
C ASP A 151 -2.35 18.92 -10.66
N LYS A 152 -2.64 19.95 -9.86
CA LYS A 152 -1.64 20.62 -9.01
C LYS A 152 -1.04 19.69 -7.96
N ALA A 153 -1.86 18.84 -7.33
CA ALA A 153 -1.37 17.86 -6.36
C ALA A 153 -0.57 16.75 -7.05
N PHE A 154 -1.00 16.34 -8.25
CA PHE A 154 -0.29 15.35 -9.05
C PHE A 154 1.10 15.83 -9.51
N GLU A 155 1.25 17.08 -9.95
CA GLU A 155 2.56 17.64 -10.33
C GLU A 155 3.58 17.56 -9.20
N GLN A 156 3.16 17.85 -7.96
CA GLN A 156 4.05 17.78 -6.80
C GLN A 156 4.48 16.33 -6.49
N VAL A 157 3.58 15.37 -6.70
CA VAL A 157 3.91 13.94 -6.59
C VAL A 157 4.87 13.49 -7.68
N LEU A 158 4.70 13.98 -8.91
CA LEU A 158 5.63 13.67 -10.01
C LEU A 158 7.05 14.15 -9.72
N ILE A 159 7.20 15.36 -9.16
CA ILE A 159 8.50 15.89 -8.74
C ILE A 159 9.13 14.95 -7.69
N PHE A 160 8.37 14.59 -6.66
CA PHE A 160 8.83 13.67 -5.62
C PHE A 160 9.25 12.31 -6.18
N ARG A 161 8.41 11.73 -7.04
CA ARG A 161 8.62 10.42 -7.67
C ARG A 161 9.88 10.40 -8.53
N ASN A 162 10.09 11.43 -9.34
CA ASN A 162 11.25 11.51 -10.23
C ASN A 162 12.54 11.65 -9.42
N LYS A 163 12.55 12.49 -8.38
CA LYS A 163 13.70 12.60 -7.47
C LYS A 163 14.06 11.28 -6.80
N MET A 164 13.07 10.49 -6.38
CA MET A 164 13.34 9.16 -5.84
C MET A 164 13.92 8.19 -6.88
N LYS A 165 13.46 8.23 -8.13
CA LYS A 165 14.01 7.40 -9.22
C LYS A 165 15.48 7.74 -9.48
N ASP A 166 15.83 9.02 -9.36
CA ASP A 166 17.19 9.52 -9.59
C ASP A 166 18.12 9.32 -8.39
N GLY A 167 17.62 8.74 -7.28
CA GLY A 167 18.37 8.58 -6.04
C GLY A 167 18.74 9.90 -5.37
N ALA A 168 18.07 10.99 -5.75
CA ALA A 168 18.33 12.32 -5.24
C ALA A 168 17.68 12.51 -3.86
N ASP A 169 18.39 13.19 -2.95
CA ASP A 169 17.81 13.67 -1.71
C ASP A 169 16.64 14.60 -2.03
N VAL A 170 15.46 14.28 -1.51
CA VAL A 170 14.27 15.14 -1.61
C VAL A 170 14.33 16.17 -0.48
N PRO A 171 14.43 17.47 -0.78
CA PRO A 171 14.41 18.51 0.23
C PRO A 171 13.10 18.48 1.04
N ALA A 172 13.17 18.63 2.36
CA ALA A 172 11.99 18.58 3.24
C ALA A 172 10.95 19.68 2.94
N ASP A 173 11.35 20.75 2.26
CA ASP A 173 10.55 21.88 1.81
C ASP A 173 9.90 21.68 0.42
N MET A 174 10.32 20.66 -0.33
CA MET A 174 9.62 20.21 -1.56
C MET A 174 8.45 19.26 -1.27
N LEU A 175 8.15 19.02 0.00
CA LEU A 175 6.99 18.26 0.42
C LEU A 175 5.76 19.16 0.27
N PRO A 176 4.82 18.82 -0.62
CA PRO A 176 3.59 19.60 -0.73
C PRO A 176 2.86 19.66 0.61
N ILE A 177 2.26 20.83 0.87
CA ILE A 177 1.88 21.40 2.18
C ILE A 177 0.95 20.51 3.06
N ASP A 178 0.43 19.39 2.54
CA ASP A 178 -0.45 18.45 3.26
C ASP A 178 0.05 16.99 3.27
N TYR A 179 1.31 16.76 2.89
CA TYR A 179 1.83 15.41 2.74
C TYR A 179 2.50 14.94 4.02
N LEU A 180 2.03 13.80 4.52
CA LEU A 180 2.78 13.05 5.50
C LEU A 180 4.03 12.50 4.84
N THR A 181 5.15 13.21 5.01
CA THR A 181 6.38 12.48 5.24
C THR A 181 6.22 11.73 6.54
N PHE A 182 5.80 10.48 6.42
CA PHE A 182 6.24 9.50 7.39
C PHE A 182 7.76 9.63 7.43
N ARG A 183 8.26 10.08 8.59
CA ARG A 183 9.67 9.94 8.92
C ARG A 183 9.95 8.45 9.00
N PHE A 184 10.07 7.79 7.84
CA PHE A 184 11.06 6.74 7.72
C PHE A 184 12.39 7.47 7.92
N PRO A 185 13.12 7.22 9.02
CA PRO A 185 14.37 7.91 9.27
C PRO A 185 15.22 7.85 8.01
N ALA A 186 15.57 9.03 7.54
CA ALA A 186 16.22 9.27 6.27
C ALA A 186 17.43 8.34 6.10
N THR A 187 17.23 7.32 5.30
CA THR A 187 18.19 6.91 4.29
C THR A 187 17.30 6.49 3.13
N PHE A 188 17.31 7.25 2.03
CA PHE A 188 16.55 7.02 0.81
C PHE A 188 16.90 5.64 0.24
N MET A 189 16.33 4.60 0.82
CA MET A 189 16.52 3.22 0.43
C MET A 189 15.38 2.84 -0.49
N THR A 190 15.68 2.05 -1.51
CA THR A 190 14.64 1.49 -2.35
C THR A 190 13.68 0.66 -1.49
N PRO A 191 12.38 0.61 -1.85
CA PRO A 191 11.40 -0.21 -1.13
C PRO A 191 11.85 -1.65 -0.91
N GLU A 192 12.56 -2.25 -1.87
CA GLU A 192 13.16 -3.59 -1.73
C GLU A 192 14.20 -3.65 -0.62
N LYS A 193 15.09 -2.64 -0.52
CA LYS A 193 16.10 -2.59 0.54
C LYS A 193 15.47 -2.39 1.91
N GLY A 194 14.39 -1.61 2.00
CA GLY A 194 13.60 -1.45 3.22
C GLY A 194 12.94 -2.76 3.65
N LEU A 195 12.36 -3.50 2.69
CA LEU A 195 11.80 -4.83 2.91
C LEU A 195 12.84 -5.81 3.45
N ASP A 196 14.03 -5.87 2.83
CA ASP A 196 15.12 -6.75 3.25
C ASP A 196 15.63 -6.40 4.66
N GLN A 197 15.70 -5.12 5.02
CA GLN A 197 16.10 -4.72 6.38
C GLN A 197 15.09 -5.15 7.44
N GLN A 198 13.79 -5.02 7.15
CA GLN A 198 12.75 -5.50 8.05
C GLN A 198 12.83 -7.02 8.24
N ALA A 199 13.02 -7.77 7.14
CA ALA A 199 13.17 -9.22 7.20
C ALA A 199 14.41 -9.62 8.01
N ALA A 200 15.57 -9.02 7.73
CA ALA A 200 16.82 -9.30 8.45
C ALA A 200 16.67 -9.05 9.96
N LYS A 201 16.07 -7.91 10.33
CA LYS A 201 15.80 -7.57 11.73
C LYS A 201 14.83 -8.56 12.40
N ALA A 202 13.77 -8.96 11.69
CA ALA A 202 12.73 -9.82 12.22
C ALA A 202 13.18 -11.27 12.45
N PHE A 203 14.10 -11.77 11.62
CA PHE A 203 14.62 -13.13 11.74
C PHE A 203 15.97 -13.21 12.47
N GLY A 204 16.67 -12.09 12.65
CA GLY A 204 18.01 -12.08 13.27
C GLY A 204 19.10 -12.72 12.42
N VAL A 205 18.88 -12.85 11.10
CA VAL A 205 19.80 -13.45 10.13
C VAL A 205 19.93 -12.56 8.89
N PRO A 206 21.05 -12.61 8.15
CA PRO A 206 21.20 -11.83 6.93
C PRO A 206 20.21 -12.28 5.84
N VAL A 207 19.81 -11.33 5.00
CA VAL A 207 18.95 -11.57 3.84
C VAL A 207 19.79 -11.75 2.58
N GLU A 208 19.45 -12.74 1.77
CA GLU A 208 20.00 -12.91 0.42
C GLU A 208 19.26 -12.01 -0.58
N ARG A 209 19.98 -11.12 -1.27
CA ARG A 209 19.38 -10.03 -2.06
C ARG A 209 19.32 -10.29 -3.56
N GLU A 210 20.16 -11.17 -4.05
CA GLU A 210 20.30 -11.40 -5.50
C GLU A 210 19.78 -12.76 -5.96
N LYS A 211 19.33 -13.57 -5.00
CA LYS A 211 18.83 -14.91 -5.22
C LYS A 211 17.48 -15.06 -4.56
N ARG A 212 16.70 -16.02 -5.04
CA ARG A 212 15.42 -16.40 -4.49
C ARG A 212 15.42 -17.88 -4.17
N LEU A 213 14.70 -18.24 -3.13
CA LEU A 213 14.41 -19.63 -2.83
C LEU A 213 13.06 -19.98 -3.45
N ARG A 214 13.02 -20.97 -4.33
CA ARG A 214 11.77 -21.58 -4.82
C ARG A 214 11.55 -22.88 -4.10
N ILE A 215 10.33 -23.11 -3.64
CA ILE A 215 9.92 -24.34 -3.00
C ILE A 215 8.72 -24.90 -3.76
N ASP A 216 8.88 -26.11 -4.31
CA ASP A 216 7.78 -26.91 -4.82
C ASP A 216 7.35 -27.88 -3.73
N ARG A 217 6.23 -27.57 -3.08
CA ARG A 217 5.68 -28.37 -1.98
C ARG A 217 5.15 -29.72 -2.47
N ALA A 218 4.59 -29.78 -3.67
CA ALA A 218 4.00 -31.02 -4.20
C ALA A 218 5.09 -32.06 -4.47
N ARG A 219 6.27 -31.60 -4.91
CA ARG A 219 7.43 -32.45 -5.18
C ARG A 219 8.43 -32.51 -4.04
N MET A 220 8.22 -31.73 -2.99
CA MET A 220 9.15 -31.57 -1.88
C MET A 220 10.56 -31.23 -2.38
N THR A 221 10.66 -30.30 -3.33
CA THR A 221 11.94 -29.84 -3.90
C THR A 221 12.16 -28.36 -3.64
N TRP A 222 13.42 -27.96 -3.56
CA TRP A 222 13.81 -26.56 -3.47
C TRP A 222 14.84 -26.21 -4.54
N GLU A 223 14.85 -24.95 -4.95
CA GLU A 223 15.84 -24.38 -5.85
C GLU A 223 16.28 -23.01 -5.36
N ILE A 224 17.58 -22.76 -5.38
CA ILE A 224 18.11 -21.40 -5.29
C ILE A 224 18.29 -20.90 -6.72
N VAL A 225 17.59 -19.82 -7.06
CA VAL A 225 17.64 -19.21 -8.39
C VAL A 225 18.22 -17.81 -8.29
N SER A 226 19.03 -17.40 -9.26
CA SER A 226 19.44 -16.00 -9.41
C SER A 226 18.26 -15.13 -9.87
N LYS A 227 18.41 -13.80 -9.76
CA LYS A 227 17.44 -12.81 -10.28
C LYS A 227 17.00 -13.04 -11.74
N ASN A 228 17.88 -13.53 -12.60
CA ASN A 228 17.54 -13.86 -14.00
C ASN A 228 16.89 -15.25 -14.20
N GLY A 229 16.56 -15.95 -13.12
CA GLY A 229 15.86 -17.23 -13.16
C GLY A 229 16.73 -18.46 -13.41
N LYS A 230 18.06 -18.33 -13.49
CA LYS A 230 18.97 -19.48 -13.58
C LYS A 230 19.02 -20.21 -12.24
N THR A 231 18.78 -21.53 -12.27
CA THR A 231 18.99 -22.41 -11.11
C THR A 231 20.47 -22.50 -10.80
N LEU A 232 20.82 -22.20 -9.55
CA LEU A 232 22.18 -22.24 -9.01
C LEU A 232 22.39 -23.49 -8.16
N GLU A 233 21.39 -23.84 -7.36
CA GLU A 233 21.40 -25.01 -6.48
C GLU A 233 19.98 -25.60 -6.44
N LYS A 234 19.86 -26.91 -6.20
CA LYS A 234 18.58 -27.57 -6.00
C LYS A 234 18.73 -28.78 -5.07
N GLY A 235 17.63 -29.22 -4.49
CA GLY A 235 17.59 -30.43 -3.68
C GLY A 235 16.18 -30.80 -3.26
N ARG A 236 16.09 -31.73 -2.30
CA ARG A 236 14.82 -32.22 -1.75
C ARG A 236 14.65 -31.89 -0.28
N LEU A 237 13.39 -31.64 0.09
CA LEU A 237 12.88 -31.58 1.46
C LEU A 237 12.51 -33.00 1.87
N THR A 238 13.02 -33.52 2.98
CA THR A 238 12.49 -34.77 3.54
C THR A 238 11.31 -34.49 4.47
N ALA A 239 10.42 -35.48 4.66
CA ALA A 239 9.17 -35.38 5.43
C ALA A 239 9.34 -35.15 6.96
N GLY A 240 10.48 -34.66 7.41
CA GLY A 240 10.74 -34.20 8.77
C GLY A 240 11.62 -32.95 8.83
N GLY A 241 11.66 -32.17 7.74
CA GLY A 241 12.48 -30.95 7.65
C GLY A 241 13.99 -31.20 7.60
N LYS A 242 14.44 -32.45 7.36
CA LYS A 242 15.87 -32.77 7.19
C LYS A 242 16.27 -32.68 5.72
N TRP A 243 17.48 -32.20 5.48
CA TRP A 243 17.92 -31.71 4.18
C TRP A 243 18.85 -32.71 3.49
N THR A 244 18.59 -33.00 2.22
CA THR A 244 19.54 -33.72 1.36
C THR A 244 19.92 -32.83 0.19
N GLU A 245 21.21 -32.52 0.05
CA GLU A 245 21.74 -31.90 -1.16
C GLU A 245 21.74 -32.93 -2.29
N GLU A 246 21.10 -32.61 -3.42
CA GLU A 246 21.38 -33.30 -4.66
C GLU A 246 22.45 -32.48 -5.39
N ALA A 247 23.67 -33.01 -5.48
CA ALA A 247 24.72 -32.38 -6.27
C ALA A 247 24.23 -32.18 -7.71
N ILE A 248 24.27 -30.94 -8.20
CA ILE A 248 24.06 -30.66 -9.62
C ILE A 248 25.27 -31.23 -10.36
N LYS A 249 25.05 -32.29 -11.15
CA LYS A 249 25.99 -32.69 -12.19
C LYS A 249 25.97 -31.70 -13.35
#